data_AF-A0A945SUW9-F1
#
_entry.id   AF-A0A945SUW9-F1
#
_cell.length_a   1.000
_cell.length_b   1.000
_cell.length_c   1.000
_cell.angle_alpha   90.00
_cell.angle_beta   90.00
_cell.angle_gamma   90.00
#
_symmetry.space_group_name_H-M   'P 1'
#
loop_
_entity.id
_entity.type
_entity.pdbx_description
1 polymer ?
#
loop_
_entity_poly.entity_id
_entity_poly.type
_entity_poly.pdbx_seq_one_letter_code
_entity_poly.pdbx_strand_id
1 'polypeptide(L)'
;SWLIKDTKFEVGRKYAVDPYEEHKERIDKIIALLPADFKAGMENWGGRIEQHIADTNYGLLVWDLIEKRDSIVLATDLDGDRLTDLLADISDPLRAFGGMVAKHLGHDVNMTEVWSDMGHTTGNGRDMTSVMHRMDGPPIHEQTLGSADAMLLRLLDGDESMGGTKQPYDPRIHFVLIRDAYLDANPDNAELRKWLDDALDTFDEVYAGTRPGFLEGYKALKDAIKPWGA
;
A
#
# COMPACT_ATOMS: atom_id res chain seq x y z
N SER A 1 0.27 -5.54 20.69
CA SER A 1 -1.14 -5.53 21.16
C SER A 1 -1.36 -5.93 22.61
N TRP A 2 -0.76 -7.00 23.15
CA TRP A 2 -0.98 -7.35 24.58
C TRP A 2 -0.60 -6.21 25.57
N LEU A 3 0.47 -5.49 25.31
CA LEU A 3 0.97 -4.40 26.16
C LEU A 3 -0.02 -3.24 26.32
N ILE A 4 -0.79 -2.93 25.27
CA ILE A 4 -1.78 -1.85 25.29
C ILE A 4 -3.11 -2.29 25.92
N LYS A 5 -3.36 -3.60 26.08
CA LYS A 5 -4.50 -4.09 26.85
C LYS A 5 -4.39 -3.60 28.29
N ASP A 6 -5.52 -3.21 28.87
CA ASP A 6 -5.65 -2.72 30.24
C ASP A 6 -5.04 -1.32 30.50
N THR A 7 -4.68 -0.60 29.43
CA THR A 7 -4.27 0.83 29.47
C THR A 7 -5.45 1.75 29.10
N LYS A 8 -5.26 3.08 29.19
CA LYS A 8 -6.24 4.11 28.78
C LYS A 8 -5.99 4.63 27.35
N PHE A 9 -5.15 3.97 26.55
CA PHE A 9 -4.90 4.40 25.18
C PHE A 9 -6.12 4.16 24.27
N GLU A 10 -6.49 5.18 23.50
CA GLU A 10 -7.44 5.05 22.39
C GLU A 10 -6.67 4.55 21.15
N VAL A 11 -7.02 3.35 20.67
CA VAL A 11 -6.46 2.85 19.41
C VAL A 11 -7.29 3.36 18.25
N GLY A 12 -6.70 4.22 17.42
CA GLY A 12 -7.31 4.78 16.22
C GLY A 12 -7.38 3.78 15.07
N ARG A 13 -6.71 4.10 13.95
CA ARG A 13 -6.59 3.24 12.77
C ARG A 13 -5.93 1.91 13.16
N LYS A 14 -6.52 0.82 12.66
CA LYS A 14 -6.05 -0.55 12.80
C LYS A 14 -5.94 -1.16 11.41
N TYR A 15 -4.72 -1.44 10.97
CA TYR A 15 -4.46 -2.03 9.64
C TYR A 15 -3.97 -3.49 9.71
N ALA A 16 -3.92 -4.08 10.90
CA ALA A 16 -3.41 -5.43 11.12
C ALA A 16 -4.39 -6.31 11.91
N VAL A 17 -4.30 -7.62 11.69
CA VAL A 17 -4.76 -8.65 12.64
C VAL A 17 -4.07 -8.42 14.00
N ASP A 18 -4.77 -8.69 15.11
CA ASP A 18 -4.17 -8.55 16.44
C ASP A 18 -3.14 -9.69 16.65
N PRO A 19 -1.81 -9.42 16.61
CA PRO A 19 -0.81 -10.47 16.76
C PRO A 19 -0.88 -11.18 18.11
N TYR A 20 -1.44 -10.52 19.14
CA TYR A 20 -1.66 -11.18 20.42
C TYR A 20 -2.76 -12.23 20.34
N GLU A 21 -3.82 -11.99 19.58
CA GLU A 21 -4.89 -12.99 19.40
C GLU A 21 -4.44 -14.12 18.47
N GLU A 22 -3.76 -13.80 17.37
CA GLU A 22 -3.34 -14.78 16.37
C GLU A 22 -2.27 -15.75 16.88
N HIS A 23 -1.36 -15.27 17.72
CA HIS A 23 -0.27 -16.07 18.29
C HIS A 23 -0.39 -16.22 19.81
N LYS A 24 -1.62 -16.18 20.32
CA LYS A 24 -1.94 -16.15 21.75
C LYS A 24 -1.18 -17.16 22.58
N GLU A 25 -1.17 -18.43 22.19
CA GLU A 25 -0.50 -19.48 22.97
C GLU A 25 1.02 -19.26 23.09
N ARG A 26 1.66 -18.79 22.01
CA ARG A 26 3.11 -18.52 22.00
C ARG A 26 3.44 -17.26 22.79
N ILE A 27 2.60 -16.24 22.70
CA ILE A 27 2.80 -14.98 23.41
C ILE A 27 2.49 -15.15 24.90
N ASP A 28 1.45 -15.91 25.27
CA ASP A 28 1.14 -16.25 26.67
C ASP A 28 2.31 -17.00 27.34
N LYS A 29 3.01 -17.87 26.60
CA LYS A 29 4.25 -18.52 27.08
C LYS A 29 5.36 -17.51 27.40
N ILE A 30 5.50 -16.45 26.61
CA ILE A 30 6.47 -15.36 26.86
C ILE A 30 6.02 -14.52 28.04
N ILE A 31 4.72 -14.17 28.11
CA ILE A 31 4.12 -13.40 29.22
C ILE A 31 4.33 -14.13 30.55
N ALA A 32 4.21 -15.45 30.56
CA ALA A 32 4.43 -16.27 31.76
C ALA A 32 5.87 -16.19 32.32
N LEU A 33 6.84 -15.72 31.52
CA LEU A 33 8.21 -15.48 31.97
C LEU A 33 8.39 -14.09 32.60
N LEU A 34 7.43 -13.18 32.44
CA LEU A 34 7.50 -11.82 32.98
C LEU A 34 7.09 -11.79 34.46
N PRO A 35 7.62 -10.84 35.26
CA PRO A 35 7.18 -10.61 36.63
C PRO A 35 5.66 -10.35 36.71
N ALA A 36 5.03 -10.78 37.81
CA ALA A 36 3.58 -10.60 38.00
C ALA A 36 3.15 -9.13 38.04
N ASP A 37 4.06 -8.22 38.40
CA ASP A 37 3.87 -6.77 38.47
C ASP A 37 4.36 -6.04 37.21
N PHE A 38 4.67 -6.75 36.13
CA PHE A 38 5.21 -6.16 34.89
C PHE A 38 4.36 -5.01 34.33
N LYS A 39 3.02 -5.05 34.48
CA LYS A 39 2.11 -4.01 34.02
C LYS A 39 1.80 -2.92 35.07
N ALA A 40 2.38 -2.96 36.26
CA ALA A 40 2.05 -2.01 37.32
C ALA A 40 2.32 -0.56 36.89
N GLY A 41 1.29 0.30 36.96
CA GLY A 41 1.36 1.70 36.56
C GLY A 41 0.93 1.96 35.10
N MET A 42 0.90 0.92 34.25
CA MET A 42 0.49 1.05 32.84
C MET A 42 -1.01 1.35 32.69
N GLU A 43 -1.83 1.04 33.71
CA GLU A 43 -3.27 1.37 33.75
C GLU A 43 -3.54 2.88 33.72
N ASN A 44 -2.52 3.69 33.97
CA ASN A 44 -2.60 5.15 33.90
C ASN A 44 -2.07 5.73 32.57
N TRP A 45 -1.45 4.91 31.72
CA TRP A 45 -0.96 5.36 30.44
C TRP A 45 -2.12 5.56 29.48
N GLY A 46 -2.16 6.70 28.81
CA GLY A 46 -3.24 7.07 27.90
C GLY A 46 -2.79 8.09 26.86
N GLY A 47 -3.67 8.35 25.90
CA GLY A 47 -3.36 9.08 24.68
C GLY A 47 -4.03 8.38 23.49
N ARG A 48 -3.75 8.84 22.28
CA ARG A 48 -4.23 8.19 21.06
C ARG A 48 -3.05 7.53 20.35
N ILE A 49 -3.19 6.25 20.01
CA ILE A 49 -2.17 5.48 19.28
C ILE A 49 -2.78 5.00 17.97
N GLU A 50 -2.06 5.21 16.88
CA GLU A 50 -2.36 4.63 15.57
C GLU A 50 -1.48 3.37 15.38
N GLN A 51 -2.04 2.26 14.86
CA GLN A 51 -1.30 1.02 14.62
C GLN A 51 -0.95 0.87 13.14
N HIS A 52 0.32 0.57 12.87
CA HIS A 52 0.87 0.39 11.53
C HIS A 52 1.70 -0.88 11.44
N ILE A 53 1.63 -1.57 10.29
CA ILE A 53 2.58 -2.63 9.94
C ILE A 53 3.80 -1.93 9.35
N ALA A 54 4.98 -2.11 9.97
CA ALA A 54 6.17 -1.32 9.59
C ALA A 54 6.72 -1.65 8.20
N ASP A 55 6.33 -2.80 7.64
CA ASP A 55 6.76 -3.30 6.33
C ASP A 55 6.19 -2.53 5.13
N THR A 56 5.08 -1.81 5.32
CA THR A 56 4.25 -1.28 4.23
C THR A 56 3.99 0.22 4.32
N ASN A 57 4.56 0.95 5.29
CA ASN A 57 3.98 2.23 5.72
C ASN A 57 4.97 3.38 6.02
N TYR A 58 6.17 3.41 5.43
CA TYR A 58 7.11 4.53 5.67
C TYR A 58 6.50 5.91 5.38
N GLY A 59 5.72 6.03 4.30
CA GLY A 59 4.97 7.25 4.01
C GLY A 59 4.04 7.68 5.15
N LEU A 60 3.35 6.74 5.80
CA LEU A 60 2.49 7.03 6.95
C LEU A 60 3.27 7.46 8.19
N LEU A 61 4.44 6.85 8.44
CA LEU A 61 5.31 7.29 9.54
C LEU A 61 5.77 8.73 9.36
N VAL A 62 6.12 9.11 8.12
CA VAL A 62 6.47 10.48 7.80
C VAL A 62 5.25 11.41 7.89
N TRP A 63 4.06 10.94 7.54
CA TRP A 63 2.82 11.69 7.74
C TRP A 63 2.54 11.98 9.21
N ASP A 64 2.64 10.96 10.07
CA ASP A 64 2.45 11.10 11.50
C ASP A 64 3.51 12.02 12.13
N LEU A 65 4.75 11.98 11.64
CA LEU A 65 5.80 12.94 12.03
C LEU A 65 5.42 14.38 11.65
N ILE A 66 4.96 14.59 10.41
CA ILE A 66 4.53 15.91 9.92
C ILE A 66 3.35 16.44 10.75
N GLU A 67 2.39 15.58 11.07
CA GLU A 67 1.21 15.92 11.87
C GLU A 67 1.46 15.91 13.39
N LYS A 68 2.69 15.58 13.82
CA LYS A 68 3.10 15.52 15.24
C LYS A 68 2.24 14.58 16.08
N ARG A 69 1.89 13.42 15.51
CA ARG A 69 1.15 12.37 16.19
C ARG A 69 2.08 11.47 16.99
N ASP A 70 1.63 11.06 18.18
CA ASP A 70 2.30 10.01 18.93
C ASP A 70 2.05 8.67 18.23
N SER A 71 3.13 7.96 17.88
CA SER A 71 3.06 6.69 17.16
C SER A 71 3.93 5.61 17.82
N ILE A 72 3.44 4.37 17.78
CA ILE A 72 4.20 3.18 18.18
C ILE A 72 4.36 2.31 16.94
N VAL A 73 5.60 2.13 16.50
CA VAL A 73 5.93 1.32 15.31
C VAL A 73 6.29 -0.10 15.76
N LEU A 74 5.55 -1.09 15.26
CA LEU A 74 5.84 -2.50 15.46
C LEU A 74 6.38 -3.07 14.15
N ALA A 75 7.67 -3.40 14.13
CA ALA A 75 8.33 -3.97 12.96
C ALA A 75 8.56 -5.48 13.15
N THR A 76 8.06 -6.28 12.22
CA THR A 76 8.32 -7.72 12.11
C THR A 76 9.11 -7.95 10.84
N ASP A 77 10.36 -8.36 10.98
CA ASP A 77 11.34 -8.71 9.95
C ASP A 77 11.51 -7.73 8.77
N LEU A 78 12.74 -7.25 8.59
CA LEU A 78 13.13 -6.36 7.50
C LEU A 78 13.69 -7.21 6.37
N ASP A 79 12.83 -7.77 5.54
CA ASP A 79 13.29 -8.30 4.26
C ASP A 79 13.77 -7.12 3.40
N GLY A 80 14.96 -7.28 2.81
CA GLY A 80 15.70 -6.23 2.09
C GLY A 80 15.12 -5.87 0.71
N ASP A 81 13.95 -6.40 0.36
CA ASP A 81 13.24 -6.19 -0.91
C ASP A 81 12.30 -4.98 -0.91
N ARG A 82 12.10 -4.34 0.25
CA ARG A 82 11.02 -3.34 0.47
C ARG A 82 11.41 -1.87 0.30
N LEU A 83 12.59 -1.53 -0.21
CA LEU A 83 13.01 -0.12 -0.34
C LEU A 83 12.06 0.70 -1.23
N THR A 84 11.55 0.05 -2.27
CA THR A 84 10.56 0.57 -3.22
C THR A 84 9.19 0.77 -2.58
N ASP A 85 8.74 -0.13 -1.69
CA ASP A 85 7.52 0.05 -0.90
C ASP A 85 7.63 1.22 0.06
N LEU A 86 8.80 1.39 0.70
CA LEU A 86 9.07 2.56 1.54
C LEU A 86 8.96 3.86 0.72
N LEU A 87 9.53 3.86 -0.48
CA LEU A 87 9.59 5.04 -1.34
C LEU A 87 8.28 5.28 -2.13
N ALA A 88 7.42 4.27 -2.30
CA ALA A 88 6.17 4.40 -3.05
C ALA A 88 5.24 5.46 -2.42
N ASP A 89 5.19 5.49 -1.09
CA ASP A 89 4.28 6.35 -0.34
C ASP A 89 4.94 7.61 0.24
N ILE A 90 6.23 7.85 -0.01
CA ILE A 90 6.95 8.99 0.57
C ILE A 90 6.68 10.33 -0.14
N SER A 91 6.32 10.29 -1.42
CA SER A 91 6.19 11.48 -2.26
C SER A 91 5.08 12.42 -1.79
N ASP A 92 3.94 11.87 -1.35
CA ASP A 92 2.81 12.65 -0.83
C ASP A 92 3.14 13.38 0.49
N PRO A 93 3.67 12.70 1.53
CA PRO A 93 4.16 13.35 2.75
C PRO A 93 5.19 14.44 2.48
N LEU A 94 6.17 14.20 1.60
CA LEU A 94 7.20 15.19 1.30
C LEU A 94 6.63 16.43 0.59
N ARG A 95 5.69 16.26 -0.35
CA ARG A 95 4.98 17.39 -0.97
C ARG A 95 4.16 18.17 0.06
N ALA A 96 3.46 17.50 0.96
CA ALA A 96 2.70 18.15 2.01
C ALA A 96 3.60 18.95 2.97
N PHE A 97 4.72 18.36 3.40
CA PHE A 97 5.71 19.04 4.24
C PHE A 97 6.31 20.26 3.52
N GLY A 98 6.66 20.13 2.24
CA GLY A 98 7.11 21.25 1.41
C GLY A 98 6.09 22.40 1.37
N GLY A 99 4.80 22.07 1.26
CA GLY A 99 3.72 23.05 1.27
C GLY A 99 3.59 23.76 2.62
N MET A 100 3.76 23.04 3.73
CA MET A 100 3.80 23.62 5.06
C MET A 100 4.96 24.61 5.24
N VAL A 101 6.16 24.25 4.76
CA VAL A 101 7.35 25.12 4.82
C VAL A 101 7.15 26.36 3.95
N ALA A 102 6.67 26.21 2.71
CA ALA A 102 6.41 27.34 1.81
C ALA A 102 5.41 28.32 2.43
N LYS A 103 4.31 27.81 2.99
CA LYS A 103 3.31 28.61 3.69
C LYS A 103 3.89 29.34 4.90
N HIS A 104 4.76 28.70 5.67
CA HIS A 104 5.46 29.33 6.80
C HIS A 104 6.36 30.49 6.36
N LEU A 105 6.96 30.39 5.16
CA LEU A 105 7.79 31.44 4.55
C LEU A 105 6.97 32.52 3.80
N GLY A 106 5.64 32.41 3.78
CA GLY A 106 4.76 33.40 3.13
C GLY A 106 4.56 33.18 1.63
N HIS A 107 4.84 31.97 1.13
CA HIS A 107 4.60 31.59 -0.27
C HIS A 107 3.39 30.67 -0.39
N ASP A 108 2.52 30.95 -1.37
CA ASP A 108 1.41 30.07 -1.75
C ASP A 108 1.79 29.39 -3.08
N VAL A 109 2.25 28.15 -2.99
CA VAL A 109 2.78 27.39 -4.12
C VAL A 109 2.16 26.00 -4.16
N ASN A 110 1.81 25.55 -5.37
CA ASN A 110 1.37 24.19 -5.58
C ASN A 110 2.58 23.26 -5.62
N MET A 111 2.81 22.51 -4.54
CA MET A 111 3.96 21.61 -4.46
C MET A 111 3.98 20.49 -5.50
N THR A 112 2.82 20.14 -6.07
CA THR A 112 2.77 19.19 -7.18
C THR A 112 3.38 19.79 -8.46
N GLU A 113 3.07 21.06 -8.75
CA GLU A 113 3.66 21.78 -9.88
C GLU A 113 5.15 22.02 -9.68
N VAL A 114 5.56 22.47 -8.48
CA VAL A 114 6.98 22.68 -8.15
C VAL A 114 7.80 21.41 -8.37
N TRP A 115 7.29 20.25 -7.95
CA TRP A 115 7.97 18.98 -8.16
C TRP A 115 8.06 18.59 -9.63
N SER A 116 6.97 18.81 -10.40
CA SER A 116 6.97 18.60 -11.85
C SER A 116 8.00 19.48 -12.56
N ASP A 117 8.08 20.77 -12.18
CA ASP A 117 9.05 21.72 -12.76
C ASP A 117 10.50 21.35 -12.42
N MET A 118 10.71 20.70 -11.28
CA MET A 118 12.01 20.14 -10.88
C MET A 118 12.35 18.82 -11.59
N GLY A 119 11.44 18.27 -12.40
CA GLY A 119 11.64 17.04 -13.15
C GLY A 119 11.30 15.76 -12.40
N HIS A 120 10.57 15.83 -11.27
CA HIS A 120 10.06 14.63 -10.60
C HIS A 120 8.88 14.04 -11.40
N THR A 121 8.98 12.77 -11.76
CA THR A 121 7.95 12.04 -12.52
C THR A 121 7.14 11.05 -11.68
N THR A 122 7.56 10.79 -10.45
CA THR A 122 6.86 9.89 -9.50
C THR A 122 5.64 10.60 -8.92
N GLY A 123 4.45 10.25 -9.37
CA GLY A 123 3.19 10.81 -8.89
C GLY A 123 2.76 10.20 -7.56
N ASN A 124 2.60 8.88 -7.52
CA ASN A 124 2.29 8.10 -6.31
C ASN A 124 2.91 6.69 -6.42
N GLY A 125 2.67 5.81 -5.44
CA GLY A 125 3.21 4.44 -5.43
C GLY A 125 2.95 3.59 -6.67
N ARG A 126 2.06 4.01 -7.59
CA ARG A 126 1.82 3.36 -8.88
C ARG A 126 2.99 3.45 -9.86
N ASP A 127 3.88 4.44 -9.71
CA ASP A 127 5.01 4.67 -10.62
C ASP A 127 6.30 3.97 -10.15
N MET A 128 6.21 3.19 -9.07
CA MET A 128 7.34 2.60 -8.36
C MET A 128 7.22 1.07 -8.40
N THR A 129 7.82 0.45 -9.40
CA THR A 129 7.89 -1.01 -9.53
C THR A 129 9.20 -1.53 -8.95
N SER A 130 9.11 -2.50 -8.03
CA SER A 130 10.25 -3.27 -7.53
C SER A 130 10.58 -4.40 -8.50
N VAL A 131 11.76 -4.38 -9.09
CA VAL A 131 12.28 -5.49 -9.89
C VAL A 131 13.47 -6.09 -9.15
N MET A 132 13.31 -7.30 -8.61
CA MET A 132 14.42 -8.02 -8.00
C MET A 132 15.12 -8.86 -9.05
N HIS A 133 16.35 -8.48 -9.42
CA HIS A 133 17.20 -9.30 -10.27
C HIS A 133 17.81 -10.45 -9.46
N ARG A 134 17.57 -11.68 -9.89
CA ARG A 134 18.24 -12.86 -9.32
C ARG A 134 19.69 -12.93 -9.81
N MET A 135 20.55 -13.58 -9.02
CA MET A 135 21.93 -13.92 -9.47
C MET A 135 21.92 -14.88 -10.68
N ASP A 136 20.85 -15.65 -10.87
CA ASP A 136 20.57 -16.48 -12.04
C ASP A 136 19.03 -16.67 -12.19
N GLY A 137 18.54 -16.75 -13.43
CA GLY A 137 17.12 -16.84 -13.79
C GLY A 137 16.39 -15.50 -13.99
N PRO A 138 15.09 -15.53 -14.37
CA PRO A 138 14.32 -14.32 -14.68
C PRO A 138 14.08 -13.45 -13.42
N PRO A 139 13.90 -12.12 -13.59
CA PRO A 139 13.55 -11.22 -12.49
C PRO A 139 12.30 -11.66 -11.73
N ILE A 140 12.27 -11.36 -10.43
CA ILE A 140 11.05 -11.47 -9.62
C ILE A 140 10.38 -10.10 -9.63
N HIS A 141 9.13 -10.09 -10.07
CA HIS A 141 8.23 -8.93 -9.96
C HIS A 141 7.37 -9.12 -8.71
N GLU A 142 7.50 -8.21 -7.75
CA GLU A 142 6.76 -8.23 -6.48
C GLU A 142 5.73 -7.10 -6.45
N GLN A 143 4.61 -7.34 -5.75
CA GLN A 143 3.58 -6.32 -5.57
C GLN A 143 3.06 -6.27 -4.13
N THR A 144 2.97 -5.06 -3.58
CA THR A 144 2.27 -4.76 -2.33
C THR A 144 0.75 -4.78 -2.53
N LEU A 145 0.03 -5.58 -1.73
CA LEU A 145 -1.42 -5.80 -1.88
C LEU A 145 -2.31 -4.82 -1.09
N GLY A 146 -1.74 -3.85 -0.37
CA GLY A 146 -2.50 -2.99 0.55
C GLY A 146 -3.66 -2.22 -0.09
N SER A 147 -3.53 -1.79 -1.36
CA SER A 147 -4.62 -1.12 -2.08
C SER A 147 -5.71 -2.08 -2.58
N ALA A 148 -5.36 -3.34 -2.83
CA ALA A 148 -6.31 -4.37 -3.25
C ALA A 148 -7.16 -4.85 -2.08
N ASP A 149 -6.57 -5.01 -0.89
CA ASP A 149 -7.31 -5.38 0.33
C ASP A 149 -8.31 -4.29 0.75
N ALA A 150 -7.89 -3.03 0.70
CA ALA A 150 -8.79 -1.90 0.96
C ALA A 150 -9.92 -1.80 -0.07
N MET A 151 -9.70 -2.26 -1.31
CA MET A 151 -10.75 -2.36 -2.33
C MET A 151 -11.73 -3.49 -2.02
N LEU A 152 -11.25 -4.66 -1.62
CA LEU A 152 -12.10 -5.80 -1.24
C LEU A 152 -13.06 -5.43 -0.11
N LEU A 153 -12.59 -4.69 0.89
CA LEU A 153 -13.44 -4.19 1.98
C LEU A 153 -14.56 -3.28 1.46
N ARG A 154 -14.25 -2.37 0.53
CA ARG A 154 -15.26 -1.48 -0.08
C ARG A 154 -16.30 -2.23 -0.90
N LEU A 155 -15.87 -3.27 -1.62
CA LEU A 155 -16.78 -4.16 -2.34
C LEU A 155 -17.73 -4.89 -1.38
N LEU A 156 -17.22 -5.38 -0.25
CA LEU A 156 -18.04 -6.02 0.77
C LEU A 156 -19.05 -5.05 1.41
N ASP A 157 -18.66 -3.79 1.57
CA ASP A 157 -19.53 -2.72 2.06
C ASP A 157 -20.54 -2.22 1.01
N GLY A 158 -20.41 -2.67 -0.25
CA GLY A 158 -21.29 -2.31 -1.36
C GLY A 158 -21.10 -0.90 -1.91
N ASP A 159 -20.04 -0.20 -1.49
CA ASP A 159 -19.70 1.15 -1.95
C ASP A 159 -18.21 1.28 -2.25
N GLU A 160 -17.86 1.07 -3.52
CA GLU A 160 -16.50 1.21 -4.03
C GLU A 160 -15.95 2.64 -3.97
N SER A 161 -16.84 3.64 -3.92
CA SER A 161 -16.51 5.05 -3.99
C SER A 161 -16.28 5.69 -2.62
N MET A 162 -16.63 5.00 -1.54
CA MET A 162 -16.60 5.54 -0.17
C MET A 162 -17.34 6.89 -0.10
N GLY A 163 -18.62 6.92 -0.49
CA GLY A 163 -19.43 8.12 -0.56
C GLY A 163 -18.93 9.15 -1.57
N GLY A 164 -18.34 8.70 -2.68
CA GLY A 164 -17.75 9.55 -3.73
C GLY A 164 -16.39 10.17 -3.39
N THR A 165 -15.80 9.84 -2.23
CA THR A 165 -14.50 10.38 -1.80
C THR A 165 -13.31 9.66 -2.45
N LYS A 166 -13.54 8.49 -3.06
CA LYS A 166 -12.53 7.70 -3.76
C LYS A 166 -13.01 7.38 -5.17
N GLN A 167 -12.07 7.42 -6.11
CA GLN A 167 -12.27 6.87 -7.45
C GLN A 167 -12.33 5.34 -7.37
N PRO A 168 -13.08 4.68 -8.27
CA PRO A 168 -13.09 3.22 -8.36
C PRO A 168 -11.68 2.65 -8.51
N TYR A 169 -11.50 1.41 -8.05
CA TYR A 169 -10.22 0.75 -8.09
C TYR A 169 -9.76 0.50 -9.52
N ASP A 170 -8.45 0.65 -9.75
CA ASP A 170 -7.84 0.41 -11.05
C ASP A 170 -6.96 -0.85 -10.97
N PRO A 171 -7.42 -2.00 -11.48
CA PRO A 171 -6.67 -3.24 -11.41
C PRO A 171 -5.53 -3.32 -12.43
N ARG A 172 -5.35 -2.31 -13.31
CA ARG A 172 -4.31 -2.30 -14.35
C ARG A 172 -2.92 -2.55 -13.79
N ILE A 173 -2.63 -2.04 -12.60
CA ILE A 173 -1.34 -2.23 -11.93
C ILE A 173 -1.01 -3.72 -11.72
N HIS A 174 -1.99 -4.55 -11.39
CA HIS A 174 -1.80 -6.00 -11.27
C HIS A 174 -1.51 -6.64 -12.62
N PHE A 175 -2.23 -6.21 -13.66
CA PHE A 175 -2.08 -6.77 -14.99
C PHE A 175 -0.70 -6.46 -15.60
N VAL A 176 -0.22 -5.22 -15.47
CA VAL A 176 1.09 -4.81 -15.98
C VAL A 176 2.22 -5.64 -15.37
N LEU A 177 2.19 -5.85 -14.05
CA LEU A 177 3.23 -6.63 -13.36
C LEU A 177 3.21 -8.11 -13.75
N ILE A 178 2.02 -8.70 -13.84
CA ILE A 178 1.85 -10.07 -14.32
C ILE A 178 2.37 -10.17 -15.75
N ARG A 179 1.99 -9.23 -16.63
CA ARG A 179 2.48 -9.16 -18.01
C ARG A 179 4.01 -9.15 -18.05
N ASP A 180 4.66 -8.26 -17.32
CA ASP A 180 6.11 -8.13 -17.35
C ASP A 180 6.80 -9.40 -16.86
N ALA A 181 6.28 -10.03 -15.81
CA ALA A 181 6.77 -11.33 -15.34
C ALA A 181 6.64 -12.45 -16.40
N TYR A 182 5.52 -12.49 -17.14
CA TYR A 182 5.34 -13.47 -18.21
C TYR A 182 6.25 -13.21 -19.41
N LEU A 183 6.48 -11.94 -19.76
CA LEU A 183 7.40 -11.55 -20.83
C LEU A 183 8.85 -11.92 -20.49
N ASP A 184 9.28 -11.64 -19.27
CA ASP A 184 10.63 -11.97 -18.79
C ASP A 184 10.87 -13.49 -18.70
N ALA A 185 9.84 -14.25 -18.30
CA ALA A 185 9.91 -15.71 -18.28
C ALA A 185 9.88 -16.35 -19.69
N ASN A 186 9.42 -15.62 -20.71
CA ASN A 186 9.23 -16.12 -22.07
C ASN A 186 9.76 -15.12 -23.12
N PRO A 187 11.06 -14.75 -23.08
CA PRO A 187 11.59 -13.62 -23.85
C PRO A 187 11.43 -13.77 -25.37
N ASP A 188 11.46 -15.01 -25.87
CA ASP A 188 11.38 -15.32 -27.31
C ASP A 188 9.94 -15.61 -27.81
N ASN A 189 8.93 -15.55 -26.93
CA ASN A 189 7.55 -15.85 -27.30
C ASN A 189 6.81 -14.60 -27.83
N ALA A 190 7.01 -14.31 -29.11
CA ALA A 190 6.42 -13.15 -29.77
C ALA A 190 4.87 -13.16 -29.79
N GLU A 191 4.25 -14.34 -29.87
CA GLU A 191 2.79 -14.47 -29.86
C GLU A 191 2.21 -14.13 -28.47
N LEU A 192 2.84 -14.63 -27.41
CA LEU A 192 2.46 -14.30 -26.03
C LEU A 192 2.65 -12.80 -25.76
N ARG A 193 3.75 -12.22 -26.22
CA ARG A 193 3.99 -10.77 -26.10
C ARG A 193 2.87 -9.97 -26.75
N LYS A 194 2.55 -10.30 -28.00
CA LYS A 194 1.48 -9.63 -28.72
C LYS A 194 0.15 -9.76 -27.98
N TRP A 195 -0.20 -10.95 -27.48
CA TRP A 195 -1.45 -11.14 -26.74
C TRP A 195 -1.51 -10.31 -25.44
N LEU A 196 -0.41 -10.25 -24.69
CA LEU A 196 -0.32 -9.42 -23.48
C LEU A 196 -0.42 -7.93 -23.78
N ASP A 197 0.18 -7.47 -24.88
CA ASP A 197 0.10 -6.08 -25.34
C ASP A 197 -1.33 -5.73 -25.80
N ASP A 198 -1.96 -6.58 -26.63
CA ASP A 198 -3.35 -6.39 -27.07
C ASP A 198 -4.32 -6.37 -25.87
N ALA A 199 -4.08 -7.20 -24.86
CA ALA A 199 -4.86 -7.22 -23.63
C ALA A 199 -4.67 -5.93 -22.82
N LEU A 200 -3.44 -5.39 -22.74
CA LEU A 200 -3.17 -4.11 -22.09
C LEU A 200 -3.89 -2.95 -22.80
N ASP A 201 -3.89 -2.94 -24.13
CA ASP A 201 -4.65 -1.95 -24.91
C ASP A 201 -6.15 -2.02 -24.59
N THR A 202 -6.68 -3.24 -24.45
CA THR A 202 -8.09 -3.44 -24.03
C THR A 202 -8.36 -2.92 -22.62
N PHE A 203 -7.43 -3.10 -21.69
CA PHE A 203 -7.51 -2.48 -20.36
C PHE A 203 -7.60 -0.95 -20.47
N ASP A 204 -6.73 -0.34 -21.28
CA ASP A 204 -6.68 1.10 -21.48
C ASP A 204 -7.98 1.65 -22.10
N GLU A 205 -8.61 0.89 -23.01
CA GLU A 205 -9.91 1.23 -23.58
C GLU A 205 -11.05 1.13 -22.57
N VAL A 206 -11.15 0.03 -21.80
CA VAL A 206 -12.24 -0.19 -20.83
C VAL A 206 -12.20 0.83 -19.70
N TYR A 207 -11.00 1.23 -19.28
CA TYR A 207 -10.78 2.17 -18.19
C TYR A 207 -10.63 3.62 -18.69
N ALA A 208 -10.80 3.88 -19.99
CA ALA A 208 -10.78 5.22 -20.55
C ALA A 208 -11.97 6.06 -20.07
N GLY A 209 -11.71 7.31 -19.67
CA GLY A 209 -12.77 8.24 -19.27
C GLY A 209 -13.31 7.98 -17.86
N THR A 210 -14.63 7.80 -17.73
CA THR A 210 -15.25 7.52 -16.43
C THR A 210 -14.95 6.09 -16.01
N ARG A 211 -14.12 5.94 -14.99
CA ARG A 211 -13.69 4.64 -14.50
C ARG A 211 -14.90 3.81 -14.03
N PRO A 212 -15.07 2.57 -14.52
CA PRO A 212 -16.13 1.69 -14.04
C PRO A 212 -15.85 1.22 -12.61
N GLY A 213 -16.89 0.78 -11.90
CA GLY A 213 -16.72 -0.02 -10.69
C GLY A 213 -15.94 -1.30 -10.98
N PHE A 214 -15.29 -1.89 -9.99
CA PHE A 214 -14.45 -3.08 -10.11
C PHE A 214 -15.22 -4.25 -10.72
N LEU A 215 -16.45 -4.51 -10.27
CA LEU A 215 -17.26 -5.62 -10.81
C LEU A 215 -17.68 -5.36 -12.26
N GLU A 216 -18.02 -4.12 -12.60
CA GLU A 216 -18.40 -3.71 -13.96
C GLU A 216 -17.21 -3.78 -14.92
N GLY A 217 -16.07 -3.22 -14.51
CA GLY A 217 -14.82 -3.27 -15.25
C GLY A 217 -14.33 -4.71 -15.43
N TYR A 218 -14.38 -5.54 -14.40
CA TYR A 218 -14.02 -6.96 -14.48
C TYR A 218 -14.89 -7.72 -15.49
N LYS A 219 -16.21 -7.46 -15.49
CA LYS A 219 -17.11 -8.04 -16.47
C LYS A 219 -16.79 -7.57 -17.90
N ALA A 220 -16.59 -6.27 -18.10
CA ALA A 220 -16.24 -5.71 -19.39
C ALA A 220 -14.93 -6.29 -19.94
N LEU A 221 -13.91 -6.43 -19.10
CA LEU A 221 -12.64 -7.05 -19.47
C LEU A 221 -12.81 -8.53 -19.84
N LYS A 222 -13.62 -9.27 -19.09
CA LYS A 222 -13.88 -10.69 -19.37
C LYS A 222 -14.60 -10.89 -20.70
N ASP A 223 -15.47 -9.96 -21.07
CA ASP A 223 -16.20 -10.00 -22.34
C ASP A 223 -15.30 -9.55 -23.52
N ALA A 224 -14.34 -8.64 -23.28
CA ALA A 224 -13.47 -8.06 -24.31
C ALA A 224 -12.19 -8.87 -24.57
N ILE A 225 -11.60 -9.49 -23.54
CA ILE A 225 -10.31 -10.19 -23.64
C ILE A 225 -10.56 -11.68 -23.90
N LYS A 226 -10.08 -12.16 -25.06
CA LYS A 226 -10.03 -13.60 -25.33
C LYS A 226 -8.89 -14.24 -24.52
N PRO A 227 -9.14 -15.31 -23.73
CA PRO A 227 -8.07 -15.98 -22.98
C PRO A 227 -6.96 -16.52 -23.89
N TRP A 228 -5.72 -16.44 -23.41
CA TRP A 228 -4.57 -17.06 -24.07
C TRP A 228 -4.79 -18.56 -24.28
N GLY A 229 -4.59 -19.03 -25.52
CA GLY A 229 -4.75 -20.45 -25.88
C GLY A 229 -6.20 -20.94 -26.08
N ALA A 230 -7.20 -20.06 -25.96
CA ALA A 230 -8.59 -20.35 -26.33
C ALA A 230 -8.86 -20.08 -27.82
#